data_AF-A0A4R0JS45-F1
#
_entry.id   AF-A0A4R0JS45-F1
#
_cell.length_a   1.000
_cell.length_b   1.000
_cell.length_c   1.000
_cell.angle_alpha   90.00
_cell.angle_beta   90.00
_cell.angle_gamma   90.00
#
_symmetry.space_group_name_H-M   'P 1'
#
loop_
_entity.id
_entity.type
_entity.pdbx_description
1 polymer ?
#
loop_
_entity_poly.entity_id
_entity_poly.type
_entity_poly.pdbx_seq_one_letter_code
_entity_poly.pdbx_strand_id
1 'polypeptide(L)'
;MTYDLVALVDGRPSSDDILAGLQAAGEELGVRAVSDGAVVQLCDADDQPLVSVELPLLIQVPGEVERMLGPGVGPVQTPAWWVEIRATATKGGREVAEKYANSLIDRLGGKVWTSASAGAPETEGTN
;
A
#
# COMPACT_ATOMS: atom_id res chain seq x y z
N MET A 1 -6.94 -3.89 -15.09
CA MET A 1 -5.61 -3.81 -14.44
C MET A 1 -5.83 -3.47 -12.98
N THR A 2 -5.18 -4.21 -12.09
CA THR A 2 -5.10 -3.93 -10.65
C THR A 2 -4.14 -2.75 -10.43
N TYR A 3 -4.45 -1.90 -9.46
CA TYR A 3 -3.58 -0.79 -9.06
C TYR A 3 -2.89 -1.17 -7.75
N ASP A 4 -1.57 -1.30 -7.78
CA ASP A 4 -0.79 -1.79 -6.65
C ASP A 4 -0.07 -0.60 -6.01
N LEU A 5 -0.12 -0.53 -4.69
CA LEU A 5 0.64 0.38 -3.86
C LEU A 5 1.47 -0.41 -2.87
N VAL A 6 2.63 0.14 -2.53
CA VAL A 6 3.45 -0.36 -1.42
C VAL A 6 3.69 0.81 -0.48
N ALA A 7 3.17 0.70 0.74
CA ALA A 7 3.53 1.60 1.82
C ALA A 7 4.80 1.06 2.50
N LEU A 8 5.89 1.79 2.36
CA LEU A 8 7.16 1.55 3.04
C LEU A 8 7.19 2.45 4.26
N VAL A 9 6.94 1.88 5.44
CA VAL A 9 6.84 2.64 6.69
C VAL A 9 8.03 2.38 7.61
N ASP A 10 8.43 3.40 8.37
CA ASP A 10 9.62 3.34 9.22
C ASP A 10 9.35 2.56 10.52
N GLY A 11 8.11 2.63 11.02
CA GLY A 11 7.64 1.92 12.22
C GLY A 11 6.89 0.62 11.92
N ARG A 12 6.96 -0.37 12.82
CA ARG A 12 6.14 -1.59 12.73
C ARG A 12 4.66 -1.21 12.86
N PRO A 13 3.80 -1.52 11.87
CA PRO A 13 2.36 -1.29 12.02
C PRO A 13 1.81 -2.07 13.23
N SER A 14 1.21 -1.33 14.16
CA SER A 14 0.44 -1.91 15.26
C SER A 14 -1.01 -2.15 14.83
N SER A 15 -1.78 -2.89 15.62
CA SER A 15 -3.22 -3.05 15.37
C SER A 15 -3.96 -1.71 15.31
N ASP A 16 -3.52 -0.69 16.08
CA ASP A 16 -4.10 0.65 16.06
C ASP A 16 -3.85 1.36 14.73
N ASP A 17 -2.64 1.21 14.16
CA ASP A 17 -2.31 1.80 12.86
C ASP A 17 -3.10 1.15 11.73
N ILE A 18 -3.29 -0.17 11.81
CA ILE A 18 -4.15 -0.90 10.87
C ILE A 18 -5.59 -0.39 10.98
N LEU A 19 -6.16 -0.32 12.18
CA LEU A 19 -7.53 0.17 12.38
C LEU A 19 -7.71 1.61 11.91
N ALA A 20 -6.75 2.49 12.18
CA ALA A 20 -6.76 3.87 11.70
C ALA A 20 -6.74 3.94 10.17
N GLY A 21 -5.92 3.10 9.52
CA GLY A 21 -5.90 2.98 8.07
C GLY A 21 -7.27 2.54 7.51
N LEU A 22 -7.90 1.54 8.12
CA LEU A 22 -9.24 1.07 7.71
C LEU A 22 -10.27 2.21 7.87
N GLN A 23 -10.26 2.92 9.00
CA GLN A 23 -11.15 4.04 9.25
C GLN A 23 -10.95 5.18 8.23
N ALA A 24 -9.70 5.53 7.92
CA ALA A 24 -9.38 6.54 6.91
C ALA A 24 -9.84 6.15 5.50
N ALA A 25 -9.84 4.84 5.20
CA ALA A 25 -10.28 4.32 3.91
C ALA A 25 -11.82 4.43 3.72
N GLY A 26 -12.58 4.30 4.81
CA GLY A 26 -14.02 4.57 4.87
C GLY A 26 -14.74 3.73 5.93
N GLU A 27 -15.60 4.37 6.73
CA GLU A 27 -16.30 3.72 7.85
C GLU A 27 -17.38 2.71 7.43
N GLU A 28 -17.92 2.87 6.21
CA GLU A 28 -18.96 2.00 5.66
C GLU A 28 -18.39 0.76 4.94
N LEU A 29 -17.07 0.60 4.91
CA LEU A 29 -16.43 -0.53 4.23
C LEU A 29 -16.55 -1.81 5.06
N GLY A 30 -16.95 -2.89 4.40
CA GLY A 30 -16.84 -4.23 4.99
C GLY A 30 -15.36 -4.62 5.16
N VAL A 31 -15.04 -5.33 6.24
CA VAL A 31 -13.68 -5.83 6.50
C VAL A 31 -13.73 -7.34 6.69
N ARG A 32 -12.91 -8.08 5.94
CA ARG A 32 -12.76 -9.53 6.15
C ARG A 32 -11.32 -9.99 6.02
N ALA A 33 -10.97 -10.99 6.81
CA ALA A 33 -9.71 -11.71 6.69
C ALA A 33 -9.87 -12.89 5.71
N VAL A 34 -8.93 -13.06 4.80
CA VAL A 34 -8.83 -14.20 3.88
C VAL A 34 -7.44 -14.82 3.97
N SER A 35 -7.25 -15.98 3.35
CA SER A 35 -5.97 -16.71 3.37
C SER A 35 -5.45 -16.94 4.79
N ASP A 36 -6.32 -17.47 5.67
CA ASP A 36 -6.04 -17.70 7.09
C ASP A 36 -5.52 -16.46 7.85
N GLY A 37 -5.93 -15.27 7.42
CA GLY A 37 -5.55 -13.99 8.03
C GLY A 37 -4.30 -13.34 7.45
N ALA A 38 -3.70 -13.93 6.41
CA ALA A 38 -2.55 -13.33 5.72
C ALA A 38 -2.93 -12.09 4.87
N VAL A 39 -4.21 -11.93 4.54
CA VAL A 39 -4.72 -10.82 3.75
C VAL A 39 -6.00 -10.28 4.38
N VAL A 40 -6.08 -8.95 4.52
CA VAL A 40 -7.30 -8.23 4.90
C VAL A 40 -7.91 -7.62 3.64
N GLN A 41 -9.21 -7.82 3.43
CA GLN A 41 -9.95 -7.21 2.34
C GLN A 41 -10.89 -6.12 2.86
N LEU A 42 -10.89 -4.98 2.18
CA LEU A 42 -11.91 -3.95 2.27
C LEU A 42 -12.93 -4.17 1.16
N CYS A 43 -14.20 -4.28 1.53
CA CYS A 43 -15.31 -4.57 0.62
C CYS A 43 -16.29 -3.39 0.55
N ASP A 44 -17.00 -3.29 -0.57
CA ASP A 44 -18.14 -2.39 -0.69
C ASP A 44 -19.39 -2.95 0.01
N ALA A 45 -20.50 -2.20 -0.09
CA ALA A 45 -21.78 -2.55 0.52
C ALA A 45 -22.40 -3.85 -0.03
N ASP A 46 -21.96 -4.31 -1.21
CA ASP A 46 -22.39 -5.56 -1.84
C ASP A 46 -21.42 -6.72 -1.55
N ASP A 47 -20.53 -6.55 -0.55
CA ASP A 47 -19.46 -7.48 -0.14
C ASP A 47 -18.47 -7.84 -1.28
N GLN A 48 -18.33 -6.95 -2.26
CA GLN A 48 -17.32 -7.10 -3.32
C GLN A 48 -15.99 -6.48 -2.88
N PRO A 49 -14.86 -7.17 -3.09
CA PRO A 49 -13.56 -6.66 -2.66
C PRO A 49 -13.13 -5.44 -3.50
N LEU A 50 -12.78 -4.36 -2.80
CA LEU A 50 -12.21 -3.14 -3.38
C LEU A 50 -10.69 -3.12 -3.23
N VAL A 51 -10.19 -3.49 -2.04
CA VAL A 51 -8.76 -3.45 -1.71
C VAL A 51 -8.38 -4.71 -0.94
N SER A 52 -7.21 -5.27 -1.25
CA SER A 52 -6.55 -6.30 -0.43
C SER A 52 -5.27 -5.72 0.17
N VAL A 53 -5.06 -5.95 1.46
CA VAL A 53 -3.88 -5.52 2.20
C VAL A 53 -3.19 -6.77 2.74
N GLU A 54 -1.94 -6.98 2.35
CA GLU A 54 -1.13 -8.08 2.85
C GLU A 54 -0.51 -7.75 4.21
N LEU A 55 -0.17 -8.79 4.98
CA LEU A 55 0.50 -8.59 6.26
C LEU A 55 1.82 -7.80 6.11
N PRO A 56 2.13 -6.90 7.06
CA PRO A 56 3.40 -6.17 7.03
C PRO A 56 4.61 -7.10 7.07
N LEU A 57 5.55 -6.90 6.14
CA LEU A 57 6.81 -7.64 6.07
C LEU A 57 7.98 -6.73 6.44
N LEU A 58 8.91 -7.24 7.25
CA LEU A 58 10.12 -6.50 7.63
C LEU A 58 11.21 -6.70 6.59
N ILE A 59 11.60 -5.62 5.92
CA ILE A 59 12.75 -5.57 5.01
C ILE A 59 13.98 -5.12 5.79
N GLN A 60 15.02 -5.94 5.80
CA GLN A 60 16.26 -5.68 6.55
C GLN A 60 17.45 -5.41 5.63
N VAL A 61 17.41 -5.89 4.39
CA VAL A 61 18.55 -5.85 3.47
C VAL A 61 18.56 -4.51 2.73
N PRO A 62 19.61 -3.67 2.88
CA PRO A 62 19.73 -2.45 2.10
C PRO A 62 19.69 -2.74 0.59
N GLY A 63 18.94 -1.95 -0.18
CA GLY A 63 18.82 -2.13 -1.63
C GLY A 63 17.77 -3.15 -2.08
N GLU A 64 17.16 -3.92 -1.15
CA GLU A 64 16.18 -4.95 -1.50
C GLU A 64 14.90 -4.35 -2.10
N VAL A 65 14.46 -3.21 -1.58
CA VAL A 65 13.24 -2.53 -2.06
C VAL A 65 13.43 -2.01 -3.48
N GLU A 66 14.57 -1.37 -3.76
CA GLU A 66 14.93 -0.83 -5.07
C GLU A 66 15.07 -1.96 -6.10
N ARG A 67 15.57 -3.13 -5.69
CA ARG A 67 15.62 -4.33 -6.54
C ARG A 67 14.22 -4.84 -6.89
N MET A 68 13.27 -4.76 -5.96
CA MET A 68 11.90 -5.27 -6.16
C MET A 68 11.00 -4.30 -6.93
N LEU A 69 11.06 -3.00 -6.61
CA LEU A 69 10.17 -1.97 -7.14
C LEU A 69 10.79 -1.12 -8.26
N GLY A 70 12.09 -1.29 -8.49
CA GLY A 70 12.86 -0.49 -9.44
C GLY A 70 13.34 0.84 -8.86
N PRO A 71 14.15 1.60 -9.61
CA PRO A 71 14.83 2.81 -9.12
C PRO A 71 13.86 3.97 -8.79
N GLY A 72 12.64 3.96 -9.35
CA GLY A 72 11.65 5.02 -9.13
C GLY A 72 11.16 5.15 -7.69
N VAL A 73 11.38 4.14 -6.83
CA VAL A 73 11.08 4.24 -5.39
C VAL A 73 12.06 5.16 -4.65
N GLY A 74 13.23 5.43 -5.23
CA GLY A 74 14.33 6.15 -4.56
C GLY A 74 14.91 5.38 -3.37
N PRO A 75 15.98 5.90 -2.73
CA PRO A 75 16.68 5.19 -1.65
C PRO A 75 15.76 4.90 -0.46
N VAL A 76 15.78 3.68 0.06
CA VAL A 76 15.04 3.25 1.25
C VAL A 76 16.03 2.90 2.36
N GLN A 77 15.86 3.53 3.52
CA GLN A 77 16.63 3.19 4.71
C GLN A 77 16.07 1.90 5.31
N THR A 78 16.93 0.95 5.65
CA THR A 78 16.53 -0.27 6.37
C THR A 78 16.90 -0.19 7.85
N PRO A 79 16.16 -0.86 8.75
CA PRO A 79 14.97 -1.66 8.47
C PRO A 79 13.75 -0.83 8.07
N ALA A 80 12.93 -1.35 7.17
CA ALA A 80 11.65 -0.75 6.76
C ALA A 80 10.56 -1.82 6.74
N TRP A 81 9.31 -1.41 6.98
CA TRP A 81 8.15 -2.29 6.90
C TRP A 81 7.43 -2.10 5.57
N TRP A 82 7.25 -3.20 4.86
CA TRP A 82 6.54 -3.28 3.59
C TRP A 82 5.09 -3.67 3.83
N VAL A 83 4.15 -2.84 3.39
CA VAL A 83 2.73 -3.16 3.38
C VAL A 83 2.24 -3.08 1.94
N GLU A 84 1.87 -4.24 1.39
CA GLU A 84 1.36 -4.34 0.03
C GLU A 84 -0.15 -4.14 -0.01
N ILE A 85 -0.60 -3.26 -0.89
CA ILE A 85 -1.98 -2.84 -1.01
C ILE A 85 -2.39 -2.96 -2.46
N ARG A 86 -3.37 -3.81 -2.75
CA ARG A 86 -3.83 -4.11 -4.11
C ARG A 86 -5.26 -3.66 -4.28
N ALA A 87 -5.48 -2.63 -5.10
CA ALA A 87 -6.81 -2.14 -5.47
C ALA A 87 -7.35 -2.84 -6.71
N THR A 88 -8.60 -3.30 -6.65
CA THR A 88 -9.31 -3.80 -7.82
C THR A 88 -9.61 -2.66 -8.81
N ALA A 89 -9.97 -3.02 -10.04
CA ALA A 89 -10.36 -2.03 -11.06
C ALA A 89 -11.75 -1.41 -10.81
N THR A 90 -12.45 -1.86 -9.75
CA THR A 90 -13.77 -1.34 -9.36
C THR A 90 -13.68 0.13 -8.96
N LYS A 91 -14.74 0.89 -9.26
CA LYS A 91 -14.83 2.31 -8.90
C LYS A 91 -14.60 2.48 -7.38
N GLY A 92 -13.71 3.39 -7.01
CA GLY A 92 -13.38 3.68 -5.61
C GLY A 92 -12.24 2.85 -5.03
N GLY A 93 -11.90 1.68 -5.60
CA GLY A 93 -10.83 0.82 -5.06
C GLY A 93 -9.48 1.52 -4.95
N ARG A 94 -9.11 2.30 -5.98
CA ARG A 94 -7.89 3.12 -5.96
C ARG A 94 -7.90 4.18 -4.85
N GLU A 95 -9.00 4.92 -4.71
CA GLU A 95 -9.13 5.98 -3.71
C GLU A 95 -9.05 5.40 -2.28
N VAL A 96 -9.73 4.27 -2.03
CA VAL A 96 -9.68 3.53 -0.76
C VAL A 96 -8.24 3.09 -0.45
N ALA A 97 -7.53 2.54 -1.44
CA ALA A 97 -6.14 2.11 -1.26
C ALA A 97 -5.19 3.27 -0.98
N GLU A 98 -5.34 4.39 -1.69
CA GLU A 98 -4.54 5.61 -1.47
C GLU A 98 -4.80 6.19 -0.07
N LYS A 99 -6.06 6.27 0.38
CA LYS A 99 -6.40 6.73 1.73
C LYS A 99 -5.80 5.84 2.81
N TYR A 100 -5.91 4.52 2.66
CA TYR A 100 -5.32 3.56 3.59
C TYR A 100 -3.79 3.72 3.65
N ALA A 101 -3.12 3.76 2.49
CA ALA A 101 -1.67 3.92 2.41
C ALA A 101 -1.20 5.25 3.04
N ASN A 102 -1.86 6.36 2.73
CA ASN A 102 -1.52 7.67 3.26
C ASN A 102 -1.69 7.72 4.78
N SER A 103 -2.76 7.12 5.32
CA SER A 103 -2.94 7.03 6.77
C SER A 103 -1.81 6.28 7.46
N LEU A 104 -1.23 5.26 6.83
CA LEU A 104 -0.07 4.56 7.39
C LEU A 104 1.18 5.45 7.37
N ILE A 105 1.46 6.11 6.25
CA ILE A 105 2.64 7.01 6.15
C ILE A 105 2.52 8.19 7.10
N ASP A 106 1.34 8.81 7.22
CA ASP A 106 1.12 9.96 8.11
C ASP A 106 1.40 9.62 9.58
N ARG A 107 1.19 8.36 9.96
CA ARG A 107 1.37 7.87 11.34
C ARG A 107 2.76 7.31 11.61
N LEU A 108 3.32 6.59 10.65
CA LEU A 108 4.51 5.77 10.82
C LEU A 108 5.73 6.31 10.08
N GLY A 109 5.59 7.41 9.35
CA GLY A 109 6.61 7.90 8.44
C GLY A 109 6.77 7.04 7.20
N GLY A 110 7.81 7.32 6.42
CA GLY A 110 8.14 6.58 5.20
C GLY A 110 7.49 7.16 3.93
N LYS A 111 7.14 6.28 2.97
CA LYS A 111 6.68 6.67 1.63
C LYS A 111 5.82 5.62 0.95
N VAL A 112 5.04 6.06 -0.03
CA VAL A 112 4.25 5.17 -0.90
C VAL A 112 4.89 5.06 -2.28
N TRP A 113 5.06 3.84 -2.75
CA TRP A 113 5.28 3.54 -4.16
C TRP A 113 3.97 3.12 -4.82
N THR A 114 3.79 3.43 -6.10
CA THR A 114 2.61 3.01 -6.86
C THR A 114 2.99 2.44 -8.22
N SER A 115 2.24 1.46 -8.70
CA SER A 115 2.49 0.88 -10.03
C SER A 115 2.27 1.85 -11.18
N ALA A 116 1.53 2.96 -10.96
CA ALA A 116 1.42 4.05 -11.92
C ALA A 116 2.74 4.83 -12.07
N SER A 117 3.55 4.93 -11.01
CA SER A 117 4.84 5.62 -11.03
C SER A 117 5.92 4.82 -11.77
N ALA A 118 5.80 3.49 -11.82
CA ALA A 118 6.74 2.63 -12.55
C ALA A 118 6.53 2.63 -14.07
N GLY A 119 5.41 3.16 -14.55
CA GLY A 119 5.06 3.22 -15.98
C GLY A 119 5.25 4.59 -16.63
N ALA A 120 5.70 5.62 -15.90
CA ALA A 120 5.96 6.93 -16.49
C ALA A 120 7.33 6.93 -17.20
N PRO A 121 7.40 7.02 -18.53
CA PRO A 121 8.67 7.36 -19.17
C PRO A 121 9.07 8.75 -18.68
N GLU A 122 10.30 8.89 -18.19
CA GLU A 122 10.97 10.19 -18.09
C GLU A 122 10.83 10.87 -19.45
N THR A 123 10.05 11.95 -19.52
CA THR A 123 10.02 12.77 -20.73
C THR A 123 11.42 13.33 -20.91
N GLU A 124 12.15 12.76 -21.87
CA GLU A 124 13.40 13.28 -22.42
C GLU A 124 13.24 14.79 -22.63
N GLY A 125 13.93 15.55 -21.76
CA GLY A 125 14.14 16.97 -21.96
C GLY A 125 14.90 17.16 -23.25
N THR A 126 14.21 17.69 -24.26
CA THR A 126 14.80 18.10 -25.53
C THR A 126 15.82 19.20 -25.27
N ASN A 127 17.07 18.98 -25.70
CA ASN A 127 18.06 20.04 -25.91
C ASN A 127 18.43 20.09 -27.40
#